data_AF-W4FBU1-F1
#
_entry.id   AF-W4FBU1-F1
#
_cell.length_a   1.000
_cell.length_b   1.000
_cell.length_c   1.000
_cell.angle_alpha   90.00
_cell.angle_beta   90.00
_cell.angle_gamma   90.00
#
_symmetry.space_group_name_H-M   'P 1'
#
loop_
_entity.id
_entity.type
_entity.pdbx_description
1 polymer ?
#
loop_
_entity_poly.entity_id
_entity_poly.type
_entity_poly.pdbx_seq_one_letter_code
_entity_poly.pdbx_strand_id
1 'polypeptide(L)' 'MLRQYTQDTKFKDVHVRLMEAFEDLTPRSIKGCIHKADIRLYKLAEYMKGLQEVEASDNESVEGSSDGGSVTSSNDSSGK' A
#
# COMPACT_ATOMS: atom_id res chain seq x y z
N MET A 1 -5.06 16.44 24.70
CA MET A 1 -5.37 15.42 25.73
C MET A 1 -6.05 14.25 25.07
N LEU A 2 -5.55 13.01 25.21
CA LEU A 2 -6.33 11.82 24.88
C LEU A 2 -7.45 11.68 25.92
N ARG A 3 -8.71 11.58 25.48
CA ARG A 3 -9.82 11.20 26.37
C ARG A 3 -9.69 9.69 26.64
N GLN A 4 -9.08 9.32 27.76
CA GLN A 4 -9.05 7.92 28.22
C GLN A 4 -10.35 7.56 28.94
N TYR A 5 -10.90 6.40 28.61
CA TYR A 5 -11.99 5.78 29.37
C TYR A 5 -11.38 4.95 30.51
N THR A 6 -11.95 5.08 31.69
CA THR A 6 -11.58 4.32 32.90
C THR A 6 -12.73 3.39 33.30
N GLN A 7 -12.51 2.48 34.25
CA GLN A 7 -13.59 1.63 34.79
C GLN A 7 -14.72 2.45 35.46
N ASP A 8 -14.41 3.66 35.91
CA ASP A 8 -15.38 4.56 36.50
C ASP A 8 -16.23 5.30 35.46
N THR A 9 -15.82 5.30 34.19
CA THR A 9 -16.61 5.92 33.12
C THR A 9 -17.98 5.26 33.02
N LYS A 10 -19.04 6.06 33.14
CA LYS A 10 -20.42 5.59 32.97
C LYS A 10 -20.96 6.01 31.61
N PHE A 11 -22.07 5.38 31.23
CA PHE A 11 -22.77 5.67 29.98
C PHE A 11 -23.09 7.16 29.83
N LYS A 12 -23.57 7.82 30.90
CA LYS A 12 -23.89 9.26 30.88
C LYS A 12 -22.68 10.11 30.50
N ASP A 13 -21.49 9.79 31.02
CA ASP A 13 -20.26 10.50 30.69
C ASP A 13 -19.89 10.33 29.22
N VAL A 14 -20.06 9.14 28.66
CA VAL A 14 -19.82 8.88 27.23
C VAL A 14 -20.85 9.62 26.38
N HIS A 15 -22.12 9.56 26.76
CA HIS A 15 -23.21 10.20 26.03
C HIS A 15 -23.03 11.71 25.92
N VAL A 16 -22.71 12.41 27.03
CA VAL A 16 -22.46 13.86 27.01
C VAL A 16 -21.30 14.19 26.06
N ARG A 17 -20.21 13.44 26.11
CA ARG A 17 -19.05 13.66 25.24
C ARG A 17 -19.34 13.41 23.76
N LEU A 18 -20.19 12.42 23.46
CA LEU A 18 -20.64 12.18 22.10
C LEU A 18 -21.49 13.35 21.59
N MET A 19 -22.41 13.85 22.42
CA MET A 19 -23.22 15.02 22.08
C MET A 19 -22.35 16.26 21.81
N GLU A 20 -21.39 16.56 22.70
CA GLU A 20 -20.41 17.65 22.50
C GLU A 20 -19.64 17.47 21.17
N ALA A 21 -19.15 16.26 20.88
CA ALA A 21 -18.42 15.99 19.65
C ALA A 21 -19.27 16.14 18.39
N PHE A 22 -20.58 15.83 18.46
CA PHE A 22 -21.51 16.03 17.35
C PHE A 22 -21.91 17.49 17.17
N GLU A 23 -22.03 18.27 18.25
CA GLU A 23 -22.27 19.72 18.16
C GLU A 23 -21.12 20.43 17.45
N ASP A 24 -19.88 20.02 17.72
CA ASP A 24 -18.67 20.55 17.07
C ASP A 24 -18.49 20.04 15.61
N LEU A 25 -19.30 19.05 15.18
CA LEU A 25 -19.18 18.44 13.86
C LEU A 25 -19.82 19.32 12.78
N THR A 26 -19.04 20.26 12.25
CA THR A 26 -19.49 21.12 11.15
C THR A 26 -19.33 20.47 9.77
N PRO A 27 -20.14 20.83 8.76
CA PRO A 27 -19.91 20.40 7.37
C PRO A 27 -18.50 20.72 6.86
N ARG A 28 -17.90 21.80 7.36
CA ARG A 28 -16.53 22.20 7.03
C ARG A 28 -15.50 21.22 7.58
N SER A 29 -15.65 20.74 8.81
CA SER A 29 -14.73 19.76 9.39
C SER A 29 -14.84 18.42 8.67
N ILE A 30 -16.06 17.98 8.33
CA ILE A 30 -16.30 16.77 7.52
C ILE A 30 -15.62 16.89 6.14
N LYS A 31 -15.85 18.00 5.43
CA LYS A 31 -15.22 18.26 4.12
C LYS A 31 -13.69 18.27 4.22
N GLY A 32 -13.14 18.83 5.29
CA GLY A 32 -11.70 18.82 5.55
C GLY A 32 -11.14 17.42 5.77
N CYS A 33 -11.87 16.55 6.49
CA CYS A 33 -11.50 15.16 6.68
C CYS A 33 -11.50 14.37 5.36
N ILE A 34 -12.55 14.53 4.55
CA ILE A 34 -12.65 13.91 3.21
C ILE A 34 -11.46 14.36 2.34
N HIS A 35 -11.22 15.66 2.25
CA HIS A 35 -10.12 16.18 1.43
C HIS A 35 -8.74 15.66 1.86
N LYS A 36 -8.49 15.51 3.18
CA LYS A 36 -7.25 14.90 3.68
C LYS A 36 -7.15 13.42 3.30
N ALA A 37 -8.25 12.68 3.34
CA ALA A 37 -8.27 11.28 2.92
C ALA A 37 -7.98 11.18 1.41
N ASP A 38 -8.62 12.00 0.59
CA ASP A 38 -8.40 12.06 -0.86
C ASP A 38 -6.92 12.30 -1.17
N ILE A 39 -6.28 13.30 -0.55
CA ILE A 39 -4.85 13.58 -0.75
C ILE A 39 -3.98 12.35 -0.45
N ARG A 40 -4.29 11.61 0.61
CA ARG A 40 -3.53 10.41 0.98
C ARG A 40 -3.73 9.29 -0.04
N LEU A 41 -4.96 9.10 -0.51
CA LEU A 41 -5.27 8.13 -1.55
C LEU A 41 -4.58 8.46 -2.87
N TYR A 42 -4.58 9.73 -3.30
CA TYR A 42 -3.85 10.16 -4.50
C TYR A 42 -2.36 9.87 -4.39
N LYS A 43 -1.72 10.21 -3.27
CA LYS A 43 -0.30 9.92 -3.05
C LYS A 43 0.01 8.43 -3.09
N LEU A 44 -0.87 7.61 -2.53
CA LEU A 44 -0.72 6.16 -2.56
C LEU A 44 -0.85 5.61 -3.99
N ALA A 45 -1.82 6.10 -4.76
CA ALA A 45 -2.01 5.70 -6.14
C ALA A 45 -0.79 6.07 -7.01
N GLU A 46 -0.25 7.28 -6.86
CA GLU A 46 0.97 7.71 -7.56
C GLU A 46 2.17 6.84 -7.19
N TYR A 47 2.33 6.51 -5.90
CA TYR A 47 3.39 5.60 -5.45
C TYR A 47 3.27 4.21 -6.07
N MET A 48 2.07 3.63 -6.09
CA MET A 48 1.82 2.32 -6.71
C MET A 48 2.11 2.34 -8.21
N LYS A 49 1.73 3.42 -8.91
CA LYS A 49 2.03 3.59 -10.33
C LYS A 49 3.54 3.65 -10.59
N GLY A 50 4.28 4.40 -9.78
CA GLY A 50 5.74 4.48 -9.87
C GLY A 50 6.41 3.12 -9.65
N LEU A 51 5.92 2.31 -8.71
CA LEU A 51 6.42 0.94 -8.53
C LEU A 51 6.21 0.07 -9.77
N GLN A 52 5.02 0.15 -10.39
CA GLN A 52 4.71 -0.63 -11.59
C GLN A 52 5.58 -0.23 -12.79
N GLU A 53 5.88 1.06 -12.94
CA GLU A 53 6.77 1.55 -14.00
C GLU A 53 8.23 1.09 -13.78
N VAL A 54 8.71 1.05 -12.54
CA VAL A 54 10.05 0.54 -12.20
C VAL A 54 10.15 -0.96 -12.45
N GLU A 55 9.14 -1.74 -12.03
CA GLU A 55 9.12 -3.20 -12.23
C GLU A 55 9.03 -3.57 -13.72
N ALA A 56 8.30 -2.80 -14.52
CA ALA A 56 8.27 -2.98 -15.97
C ALA A 56 9.63 -2.62 -16.61
N SER A 57 10.32 -1.58 -16.14
CA SER A 57 11.62 -1.17 -16.67
C SER A 57 12.75 -2.17 -16.39
N ASP A 58 12.71 -2.87 -15.24
CA ASP A 58 13.72 -3.88 -14.88
C ASP A 58 13.54 -5.22 -15.62
N ASN A 59 12.39 -5.45 -16.28
CA ASN A 59 12.09 -6.69 -16.99
C ASN A 59 12.32 -6.62 -18.52
N GLU A 60 12.60 -5.44 -19.09
CA GLU A 60 12.79 -5.23 -20.54
C GLU A 60 14.23 -5.51 -21.03
N SER A 61 14.98 -6.38 -20.35
CA SER A 61 16.36 -6.74 -20.73
C SER A 61 16.57 -8.24 -20.91
N VAL A 62 15.70 -8.92 -21.67
CA VAL A 62 15.97 -10.29 -22.16
C VAL A 62 15.40 -10.57 -23.57
N GLU A 63 15.68 -9.73 -24.56
CA GLU A 63 15.53 -10.16 -25.96
C GLU A 63 16.80 -9.91 -26.78
N GLY A 64 17.41 -11.02 -27.23
CA GLY A 64 18.20 -11.05 -28.46
C GLY A 64 19.71 -11.29 -28.32
N SER A 65 20.13 -12.56 -28.23
CA SER A 65 21.23 -13.03 -29.08
C SER A 65 21.17 -14.55 -29.26
N SER A 66 20.54 -14.98 -30.35
CA SER A 66 20.67 -16.31 -30.92
C SER A 66 21.72 -16.21 -32.02
N ASP A 67 22.89 -16.83 -31.85
CA ASP A 67 23.60 -17.46 -32.98
C ASP A 67 24.70 -18.46 -32.55
N GLY A 68 24.65 -19.65 -33.17
CA GLY A 68 25.79 -20.39 -33.71
C GLY A 68 26.89 -20.92 -32.80
N GLY A 69 26.86 -22.23 -32.49
CA GLY A 69 28.03 -22.94 -31.99
C GLY A 69 27.85 -24.45 -31.84
N SER A 70 27.90 -25.17 -32.97
CA SER A 70 27.85 -26.63 -33.05
C SER A 70 29.21 -27.28 -32.73
N VAL A 71 29.16 -28.56 -32.32
CA VAL A 71 30.19 -29.64 -32.30
C VAL A 71 31.20 -29.67 -31.11
N THR A 72 31.68 -30.78 -30.52
CA THR A 72 31.71 -32.25 -30.78
C THR A 72 32.08 -33.05 -29.50
N SER A 73 31.52 -34.26 -29.39
CA SER A 73 32.13 -35.56 -28.98
C SER A 73 32.64 -35.88 -27.55
N SER A 74 32.00 -36.92 -26.99
CA SER A 74 32.54 -38.15 -26.38
C SER A 74 33.24 -38.12 -25.01
N ASN A 75 32.69 -38.85 -24.03
CA ASN A 75 33.20 -40.20 -23.76
C ASN A 75 32.26 -41.08 -22.91
N ASP A 76 32.26 -42.35 -23.31
CA ASP A 76 31.67 -43.55 -22.73
C ASP A 76 32.14 -43.83 -21.30
N SER A 77 31.25 -44.33 -20.42
CA SER A 77 31.61 -45.31 -19.39
C SER A 77 30.37 -45.98 -18.80
N SER A 78 30.32 -47.29 -19.05
CA SER A 78 29.30 -48.27 -18.67
C SER A 78 29.07 -48.39 -17.16
N GLY A 79 27.81 -48.57 -16.75
CA GLY A 79 27.43 -49.05 -15.41
C GLY A 79 26.40 -50.17 -15.54
N LYS A 80 26.83 -51.39 -15.29
CA LYS A 80 26.03 -52.63 -15.33
C LYS A 80 25.61 -53.00 -13.92
#